data_AF-A0A966D6A0-F1
#
_entry.id   AF-A0A966D6A0-F1
#
_cell.length_a   1.000
_cell.length_b   1.000
_cell.length_c   1.000
_cell.angle_alpha   90.00
_cell.angle_beta   90.00
_cell.angle_gamma   90.00
#
_symmetry.space_group_name_H-M   'P 1'
#
loop_
_entity.id
_entity.type
_entity.pdbx_description
1 polymer ?
#
loop_
_entity_poly.entity_id
_entity_poly.type
_entity_poly.pdbx_seq_one_letter_code
_entity_poly.pdbx_strand_id
1 'polypeptide(L)'
;MRSGPETIVFTFTKNFDKAEPILLSWGEYAGSDIDEAFSFSGEFSRIVVVRIIRGPEQKEEIRVYLSETSIQRLLCMMLNARLGEGLIESRMQPGYVLMRLLGDIEKGIEKIKEDFGGEYIPNEPYFSEPLPEDSSVIYFTSEPLNHWIPHSNMHDKALYVTEHSKEKLIATLRMRQNEYLGDSMGTPDWNSMEIRIGDKEGRFSTHRKRIWTAVQGLQVGTILEEGWQREYTLMGRVADVYLLKLFTPLDEESVKGFLSGLEYDGAGERVADLDLYFKGKKISWKDRGKEGGLSKAELGMAARKSMLERLDKFSLSKMHRLDEELKLTK
;
A
#
# COMPACT_ATOMS: atom_id res chain seq x y z
N MET A 1 -4.93 -6.31 -1.93
CA MET A 1 -3.71 -7.14 -1.99
C MET A 1 -2.80 -6.69 -3.11
N ARG A 2 -1.53 -7.05 -3.03
CA ARG A 2 -0.55 -6.97 -4.12
C ARG A 2 0.35 -8.21 -4.09
N SER A 3 0.93 -8.57 -5.24
CA SER A 3 2.13 -9.41 -5.23
C SER A 3 3.27 -8.60 -4.64
N GLY A 4 4.21 -9.27 -3.99
CA GLY A 4 5.53 -8.68 -3.73
C GLY A 4 6.55 -9.10 -4.77
N PRO A 5 7.82 -8.86 -4.48
CA PRO A 5 8.89 -9.17 -5.41
C PRO A 5 9.02 -10.66 -5.68
N GLU A 6 9.37 -11.00 -6.91
CA GLU A 6 9.88 -12.33 -7.22
C GLU A 6 11.34 -12.41 -6.83
N THR A 7 11.72 -13.49 -6.15
CA THR A 7 13.07 -13.61 -5.60
C THR A 7 13.70 -14.93 -6.00
N ILE A 8 14.95 -14.87 -6.45
CA ILE A 8 15.79 -16.03 -6.74
C ILE A 8 17.06 -15.96 -5.90
N VAL A 9 17.49 -17.10 -5.39
CA VAL A 9 18.76 -17.23 -4.68
C VAL A 9 19.74 -18.01 -5.53
N PHE A 10 20.95 -17.48 -5.65
CA PHE A 10 22.08 -18.20 -6.22
C PHE A 10 23.15 -18.42 -5.15
N THR A 11 23.63 -19.66 -5.03
CA THR A 11 24.74 -19.98 -4.12
C THR A 11 25.98 -20.31 -4.95
N PHE A 12 27.04 -19.50 -4.78
CA PHE A 12 28.33 -19.67 -5.47
C PHE A 12 29.42 -20.11 -4.50
N THR A 13 30.26 -21.04 -4.93
CA THR A 13 31.47 -21.48 -4.21
C THR A 13 32.76 -20.97 -4.84
N LYS A 14 32.72 -20.59 -6.11
CA LYS A 14 33.84 -20.01 -6.87
C LYS A 14 33.31 -19.22 -8.06
N ASN A 15 34.20 -18.46 -8.71
CA ASN A 15 33.95 -17.77 -9.98
C ASN A 15 32.78 -16.77 -9.98
N PHE A 16 32.40 -16.23 -8.82
CA PHE A 16 31.36 -15.19 -8.75
C PHE A 16 31.72 -13.95 -9.59
N ASP A 17 33.01 -13.62 -9.70
CA ASP A 17 33.52 -12.51 -10.51
C ASP A 17 33.11 -12.59 -11.99
N LYS A 18 32.76 -13.79 -12.49
CA LYS A 18 32.21 -13.96 -13.85
C LYS A 18 30.70 -13.71 -13.92
N ALA A 19 29.97 -13.94 -12.82
CA ALA A 19 28.52 -13.74 -12.72
C ALA A 19 28.15 -12.29 -12.39
N GLU A 20 28.99 -11.60 -11.61
CA GLU A 20 28.74 -10.22 -11.18
C GLU A 20 28.49 -9.24 -12.34
N PRO A 21 29.28 -9.22 -13.44
CA PRO A 21 29.01 -8.32 -14.55
C PRO A 21 27.64 -8.54 -15.20
N ILE A 22 27.15 -9.79 -15.19
CA ILE A 22 25.83 -10.14 -15.73
C ILE A 22 24.72 -9.64 -14.81
N LEU A 23 24.90 -9.80 -13.49
CA LEU A 23 23.96 -9.26 -12.49
C LEU A 23 23.88 -7.73 -12.55
N LEU A 24 25.02 -7.05 -12.65
CA LEU A 24 25.10 -5.59 -12.80
C LEU A 24 24.54 -5.10 -14.13
N SER A 25 24.54 -5.93 -15.17
CA SER A 25 23.88 -5.60 -16.45
C SER A 25 22.36 -5.86 -16.43
N TRP A 26 21.89 -6.73 -15.52
CA TRP A 26 20.48 -7.08 -15.36
C TRP A 26 19.76 -6.16 -14.37
N GLY A 27 20.44 -5.73 -13.31
CA GLY A 27 19.88 -4.93 -12.23
C GLY A 27 20.93 -4.13 -11.47
N GLU A 28 20.47 -3.40 -10.46
CA GLU A 28 21.28 -2.53 -9.62
C GLU A 28 21.73 -3.28 -8.36
N TYR A 29 22.97 -3.02 -7.91
CA TYR A 29 23.46 -3.56 -6.64
C TYR A 29 22.81 -2.81 -5.48
N ALA A 30 22.14 -3.55 -4.60
CA ALA A 30 21.38 -3.02 -3.46
C ALA A 30 22.03 -3.28 -2.11
N GLY A 31 23.28 -3.75 -2.08
CA GLY A 31 24.03 -3.99 -0.83
C GLY A 31 24.01 -5.45 -0.39
N SER A 32 24.05 -5.67 0.93
CA SER A 32 24.12 -7.00 1.57
C SER A 32 22.97 -7.28 2.54
N ASP A 33 22.09 -6.30 2.77
CA ASP A 33 20.93 -6.43 3.64
C ASP A 33 19.70 -6.82 2.82
N ILE A 34 19.19 -8.02 3.07
CA ILE A 34 18.04 -8.57 2.34
C ILE A 34 16.75 -7.86 2.77
N ASP A 35 16.60 -7.55 4.07
CA ASP A 35 15.40 -6.96 4.64
C ASP A 35 15.21 -5.53 4.14
N GLU A 36 16.32 -4.79 4.05
CA GLU A 36 16.36 -3.46 3.45
C GLU A 36 15.91 -3.52 1.97
N ALA A 37 16.46 -4.45 1.18
CA ALA A 37 16.12 -4.60 -0.24
C ALA A 37 14.64 -4.95 -0.46
N PHE A 38 14.06 -5.81 0.39
CA PHE A 38 12.63 -6.12 0.35
C PHE A 38 11.75 -4.94 0.76
N SER A 39 12.19 -4.15 1.75
CA SER A 39 11.46 -2.97 2.22
C SER A 39 11.32 -1.88 1.15
N PHE A 40 12.20 -1.88 0.13
CA PHE A 40 12.13 -0.99 -1.03
C PHE A 40 11.57 -1.66 -2.29
N SER A 41 11.03 -2.88 -2.18
CA SER A 41 10.55 -3.66 -3.31
C SER A 41 9.02 -3.79 -3.33
N GLY A 42 8.46 -3.93 -4.54
CA GLY A 42 7.01 -4.07 -4.76
C GLY A 42 6.66 -5.16 -5.78
N GLU A 43 5.43 -5.11 -6.31
CA GLU A 43 4.87 -6.07 -7.28
C GLU A 43 5.73 -6.20 -8.56
N PHE A 44 6.42 -5.12 -8.94
CA PHE A 44 7.27 -5.08 -10.13
C PHE A 44 8.77 -5.17 -9.81
N SER A 45 9.13 -5.50 -8.57
CA SER A 45 10.52 -5.69 -8.19
C SER A 45 10.91 -7.17 -8.33
N ARG A 46 12.16 -7.40 -8.72
CA ARG A 46 12.78 -8.71 -8.80
C ARG A 46 14.06 -8.64 -8.00
N ILE A 47 14.25 -9.60 -7.11
CA ILE A 47 15.36 -9.64 -6.18
C ILE A 47 16.21 -10.86 -6.52
N VAL A 48 17.52 -10.63 -6.64
CA VAL A 48 18.50 -11.71 -6.68
C VAL A 48 19.31 -11.62 -5.40
N VAL A 49 19.27 -12.69 -4.61
CA VAL A 49 20.16 -12.85 -3.46
C VAL A 49 21.28 -13.79 -3.88
N VAL A 50 22.51 -13.30 -3.83
CA VAL A 50 23.71 -14.08 -4.09
C VAL A 50 24.37 -14.42 -2.77
N ARG A 51 24.52 -15.71 -2.50
CA ARG A 51 25.27 -16.26 -1.37
C ARG A 51 26.62 -16.75 -1.88
N ILE A 52 27.72 -16.24 -1.32
CA ILE A 52 29.08 -16.60 -1.75
C ILE A 52 29.78 -17.31 -0.59
N ILE A 53 30.09 -18.59 -0.78
CA ILE A 53 30.68 -19.48 0.22
C ILE A 53 32.01 -20.01 -0.29
N ARG A 54 33.12 -19.37 0.09
CA ARG A 54 34.46 -19.67 -0.43
C ARG A 54 35.21 -20.77 0.36
N GLY A 55 34.58 -21.37 1.36
CA GLY A 55 35.13 -22.46 2.17
C GLY A 55 34.40 -22.62 3.51
N PRO A 56 34.62 -23.72 4.25
CA PRO A 56 33.88 -24.04 5.47
C PRO A 56 34.11 -23.07 6.64
N GLU A 57 35.25 -22.37 6.67
CA GLU A 57 35.59 -21.41 7.74
C GLU A 57 35.39 -19.94 7.33
N GLN A 58 35.04 -19.66 6.07
CA GLN A 58 34.82 -18.29 5.62
C GLN A 58 33.38 -17.87 5.86
N LYS A 59 33.21 -16.66 6.40
CA LYS A 59 31.90 -16.05 6.58
C LYS A 59 31.22 -15.91 5.21
N GLU A 60 29.97 -16.35 5.14
CA GLU A 60 29.13 -16.17 3.97
C GLU A 60 29.05 -14.68 3.61
N GLU A 61 29.32 -14.37 2.34
CA GLU A 61 29.11 -13.04 1.78
C GLU A 61 27.78 -13.02 1.02
N ILE A 62 26.92 -12.07 1.38
CA ILE A 62 25.61 -11.87 0.75
C ILE A 62 25.67 -10.61 -0.12
N ARG A 63 25.18 -10.72 -1.35
CA ARG A 63 24.96 -9.59 -2.26
C ARG A 63 23.55 -9.60 -2.81
N VAL A 64 22.90 -8.45 -2.80
CA VAL A 64 21.52 -8.30 -3.27
C VAL A 64 21.49 -7.42 -4.51
N TYR A 65 20.73 -7.83 -5.51
CA TYR A 65 20.49 -7.07 -6.73
C TYR A 65 19.00 -6.89 -6.96
N LEU A 66 18.62 -5.70 -7.44
CA LEU A 66 17.24 -5.32 -7.71
C LEU A 66 17.05 -5.01 -9.19
N SER A 67 15.95 -5.44 -9.77
CA SER A 67 15.57 -5.08 -11.14
C SER A 67 14.06 -5.11 -11.34
N GLU A 68 13.57 -4.34 -12.31
CA GLU A 68 12.23 -4.57 -12.89
C GLU A 68 12.28 -5.59 -14.04
N THR A 69 13.48 -6.00 -14.44
CA THR A 69 13.67 -7.02 -15.48
C THR A 69 13.31 -8.40 -14.95
N SER A 70 12.68 -9.23 -15.77
CA SER A 70 12.25 -10.57 -15.35
C SER A 70 13.42 -11.50 -15.02
N ILE A 71 13.22 -12.42 -14.07
CA ILE A 71 14.22 -13.41 -13.65
C ILE A 71 14.53 -14.40 -14.80
N GLN A 72 13.55 -14.71 -15.64
CA GLN A 72 13.74 -15.59 -16.81
C GLN A 72 14.80 -15.00 -17.76
N ARG A 73 14.82 -13.67 -17.93
CA ARG A 73 15.85 -13.01 -18.74
C ARG A 73 17.24 -13.13 -18.11
N LEU A 74 17.36 -12.98 -16.79
CA LEU A 74 18.62 -13.21 -16.07
C LEU A 74 19.13 -14.64 -16.29
N LEU A 75 18.25 -15.63 -16.11
CA LEU A 75 18.60 -17.03 -16.33
C LEU A 75 19.08 -17.28 -17.76
N CYS A 76 18.40 -16.72 -18.77
CA CYS A 76 18.88 -16.78 -20.16
C CYS A 76 20.26 -16.14 -20.34
N MET A 77 20.52 -14.98 -19.73
CA MET A 77 21.83 -14.32 -19.78
C MET A 77 22.93 -15.20 -19.16
N MET A 78 22.67 -15.80 -17.99
CA MET A 78 23.61 -16.68 -17.31
C MET A 78 23.88 -17.97 -18.09
N LEU A 79 22.84 -18.60 -18.63
CA LEU A 79 22.95 -19.81 -19.45
C LEU A 79 23.76 -19.55 -20.74
N ASN A 80 23.47 -18.45 -21.44
CA ASN A 80 24.17 -18.09 -22.67
C ASN A 80 25.65 -17.74 -22.41
N ALA A 81 25.94 -17.16 -21.25
CA ALA A 81 27.31 -16.90 -20.78
C ALA A 81 28.02 -18.16 -20.25
N ARG A 82 27.34 -19.31 -20.19
CA ARG A 82 27.86 -20.59 -19.68
C ARG A 82 28.35 -20.50 -18.23
N LEU A 83 27.66 -19.70 -17.41
CA LEU A 83 27.90 -19.59 -15.97
C LEU A 83 27.35 -20.81 -15.23
N GLY A 84 28.05 -21.94 -15.35
CA GLY A 84 27.76 -23.15 -14.56
C GLY A 84 28.84 -23.49 -13.53
N GLU A 85 30.07 -23.05 -13.76
CA GLU A 85 31.20 -23.48 -12.94
C GLU A 85 31.28 -22.68 -11.63
N GLY A 86 30.88 -23.30 -10.52
CA GLY A 86 30.93 -22.70 -9.18
C GLY A 86 29.58 -22.28 -8.62
N LEU A 87 28.53 -22.23 -9.45
CA LEU A 87 27.15 -22.15 -9.00
C LEU A 87 26.72 -23.54 -8.51
N ILE A 88 26.41 -23.66 -7.22
CA ILE A 88 26.01 -24.95 -6.61
C ILE A 88 24.51 -25.06 -6.40
N GLU A 89 23.79 -23.93 -6.40
CA GLU A 89 22.36 -23.89 -6.19
C GLU A 89 21.77 -22.67 -6.89
N SER A 90 20.62 -22.86 -7.52
CA SER A 90 19.74 -21.82 -8.03
C SER A 90 18.34 -22.22 -7.62
N ARG A 91 17.68 -21.41 -6.80
CA ARG A 91 16.34 -21.72 -6.30
C ARG A 91 15.45 -20.50 -6.26
N MET A 92 14.17 -20.68 -6.59
CA MET A 92 13.17 -19.65 -6.36
C MET A 92 12.83 -19.60 -4.88
N GLN A 93 12.54 -18.41 -4.38
CA GLN A 93 11.96 -18.25 -3.05
C GLN A 93 10.43 -18.33 -3.13
N PRO A 94 9.75 -18.66 -2.02
CA PRO A 94 8.30 -18.68 -1.95
C PRO A 94 7.66 -17.42 -2.48
N GLY A 95 6.46 -17.59 -3.02
CA GLY A 95 5.66 -16.49 -3.52
C GLY A 95 5.31 -15.49 -2.42
N TYR A 96 5.68 -14.23 -2.62
CA TYR A 96 5.30 -13.16 -1.71
C TYR A 96 3.94 -12.59 -2.08
N VAL A 97 2.99 -12.58 -1.13
CA VAL A 97 1.71 -11.88 -1.25
C VAL A 97 1.53 -10.95 -0.06
N LEU A 98 1.13 -9.70 -0.31
CA LEU A 98 0.76 -8.77 0.76
C LEU A 98 -0.71 -8.40 0.67
N MET A 99 -1.43 -8.70 1.74
CA MET A 99 -2.83 -8.41 1.90
C MET A 99 -3.03 -7.22 2.86
N ARG A 100 -3.94 -6.33 2.51
CA ARG A 100 -4.34 -5.24 3.40
C ARG A 100 -5.64 -5.62 4.08
N LEU A 101 -5.67 -5.55 5.40
CA LEU A 101 -6.84 -5.73 6.24
C LEU A 101 -6.98 -4.52 7.17
N LEU A 102 -8.20 -4.23 7.61
CA LEU A 102 -8.52 -3.11 8.48
C LEU A 102 -9.48 -3.61 9.57
N GLY A 103 -9.46 -2.97 10.73
CA GLY A 103 -10.29 -3.38 11.87
C GLY A 103 -9.64 -4.54 12.64
N ASP A 104 -10.41 -5.58 12.90
CA ASP A 104 -9.98 -6.82 13.53
C ASP A 104 -9.21 -7.68 12.51
N ILE A 105 -7.92 -7.39 12.36
CA ILE A 105 -7.04 -8.03 11.37
C ILE A 105 -7.00 -9.55 11.60
N GLU A 106 -6.99 -10.00 12.86
CA GLU A 106 -6.93 -11.41 13.24
C GLU A 106 -8.09 -12.22 12.64
N LYS A 107 -9.32 -11.69 12.69
CA LYS A 107 -10.47 -12.35 12.04
C LYS A 107 -10.31 -12.47 10.53
N GLY A 108 -9.79 -11.42 9.89
CA GLY A 108 -9.52 -11.46 8.45
C GLY A 108 -8.46 -12.50 8.09
N ILE A 109 -7.42 -12.62 8.91
CA ILE A 109 -6.38 -13.66 8.74
C ILE A 109 -6.97 -15.05 8.95
N GLU A 110 -7.78 -15.26 9.99
CA GLU A 110 -8.44 -16.54 10.26
C GLU A 110 -9.31 -16.98 9.08
N LYS A 111 -10.10 -16.07 8.51
CA LYS A 111 -10.90 -16.36 7.32
C LYS A 111 -10.06 -16.77 6.12
N ILE A 112 -8.96 -16.06 5.86
CA ILE A 112 -8.04 -16.39 4.77
C ILE A 112 -7.41 -17.77 5.01
N LYS A 113 -7.03 -18.08 6.26
CA LYS A 113 -6.51 -19.40 6.63
C LYS A 113 -7.54 -20.52 6.46
N GLU A 114 -8.81 -20.29 6.77
CA GLU A 114 -9.88 -21.27 6.51
C GLU A 114 -9.99 -21.62 5.02
N ASP A 115 -9.81 -20.63 4.14
CA ASP A 115 -9.97 -20.80 2.69
C ASP A 115 -8.76 -21.45 2.01
N PHE A 116 -7.54 -21.15 2.48
CA PHE A 116 -6.29 -21.58 1.84
C PHE A 116 -5.46 -22.56 2.66
N GLY A 117 -5.85 -22.85 3.90
CA GLY A 117 -5.04 -23.62 4.84
C GLY A 117 -3.78 -22.86 5.25
N GLY A 118 -2.67 -23.59 5.36
CA GLY A 118 -1.35 -23.04 5.73
C GLY A 118 -1.11 -22.94 7.23
N GLU A 119 0.08 -22.51 7.60
CA GLU A 119 0.54 -22.42 8.99
C GLU A 119 0.81 -20.96 9.37
N TYR A 120 0.48 -20.61 10.61
CA TYR A 120 0.87 -19.32 11.16
C TYR A 120 2.38 -19.32 11.38
N ILE A 121 3.04 -18.31 10.82
CA ILE A 121 4.47 -18.07 11.04
C ILE A 121 4.66 -16.62 11.53
N PRO A 122 5.76 -16.32 12.24
CA PRO A 122 6.15 -14.95 12.50
C PRO A 122 6.35 -14.16 11.19
N ASN A 123 6.19 -12.85 11.26
CA ASN A 123 6.58 -11.90 10.20
C ASN A 123 8.10 -11.72 10.14
N GLU A 124 8.81 -12.84 10.14
CA GLU A 124 10.21 -12.85 9.78
C GLU A 124 10.30 -13.00 8.26
N PRO A 125 11.19 -12.24 7.61
CA PRO A 125 11.44 -12.44 6.20
C PRO A 125 12.03 -13.85 5.98
N TYR A 126 11.44 -14.64 5.10
CA TYR A 126 11.72 -16.08 4.96
C TYR A 126 13.04 -16.43 4.26
N PHE A 127 14.08 -15.61 4.44
CA PHE A 127 15.34 -15.73 3.70
C PHE A 127 16.35 -16.66 4.34
N SER A 128 16.15 -17.02 5.61
CA SER A 128 17.10 -17.79 6.41
C SER A 128 17.15 -19.27 6.04
N GLU A 129 16.02 -19.88 5.69
CA GLU A 129 15.95 -21.31 5.38
C GLU A 129 15.25 -21.62 4.05
N PRO A 130 15.65 -22.70 3.36
CA PRO A 130 15.01 -23.12 2.13
C PRO A 130 13.58 -23.60 2.42
N LEU A 131 12.62 -22.77 2.05
CA LEU A 131 11.22 -23.17 1.96
C LEU A 131 10.95 -23.83 0.59
N PRO A 132 10.05 -24.81 0.51
CA PRO A 132 9.56 -25.40 -0.74
C PRO A 132 9.25 -24.36 -1.83
N GLU A 133 9.73 -24.56 -3.04
CA GLU A 133 9.65 -23.55 -4.13
C GLU A 133 8.21 -23.21 -4.54
N ASP A 134 7.29 -24.18 -4.43
CA ASP A 134 5.87 -24.00 -4.80
C ASP A 134 5.03 -23.37 -3.68
N SER A 135 5.66 -23.02 -2.56
CA SER A 135 4.98 -22.39 -1.43
C SER A 135 4.83 -20.88 -1.61
N SER A 136 4.01 -20.27 -0.76
CA SER A 136 3.81 -18.83 -0.71
C SER A 136 3.61 -18.35 0.72
N VAL A 137 3.99 -17.11 0.98
CA VAL A 137 3.76 -16.43 2.24
C VAL A 137 2.83 -15.25 2.00
N ILE A 138 1.73 -15.24 2.76
CA ILE A 138 0.78 -14.13 2.78
C ILE A 138 1.09 -13.29 4.02
N TYR A 139 1.61 -12.10 3.78
CA TYR A 139 1.79 -11.06 4.79
C TYR A 139 0.55 -10.18 4.88
N PHE A 140 0.37 -9.55 6.05
CA PHE A 140 -0.76 -8.66 6.31
C PHE A 140 -0.29 -7.28 6.75
N THR A 141 -1.06 -6.25 6.45
CA THR A 141 -0.79 -4.87 6.87
C THR A 141 -2.08 -4.07 6.91
N SER A 142 -2.10 -2.97 7.66
CA SER A 142 -3.15 -1.95 7.60
C SER A 142 -2.80 -0.80 6.64
N GLU A 143 -1.55 -0.74 6.17
CA GLU A 143 -1.06 0.33 5.31
C GLU A 143 -1.60 0.23 3.89
N PRO A 144 -1.82 1.38 3.21
CA PRO A 144 -2.13 1.40 1.77
C PRO A 144 -1.07 0.68 0.92
N LEU A 145 -1.48 -0.16 -0.01
CA LEU A 145 -0.57 -1.05 -0.77
C LEU A 145 0.10 -0.40 -2.00
N ASN A 146 -0.17 0.88 -2.25
CA ASN A 146 0.32 1.65 -3.40
C ASN A 146 1.71 2.29 -3.17
N HIS A 147 2.33 2.08 -2.03
CA HIS A 147 3.71 2.51 -1.73
C HIS A 147 4.49 1.35 -1.11
N TRP A 148 5.81 1.47 -0.99
CA TRP A 148 6.63 0.45 -0.35
C TRP A 148 6.32 0.34 1.14
N ILE A 149 6.21 -0.89 1.64
CA ILE A 149 5.81 -1.16 3.03
C ILE A 149 6.97 -1.92 3.67
N PRO A 150 7.69 -1.29 4.62
CA PRO A 150 8.71 -1.99 5.40
C PRO A 150 8.11 -3.16 6.18
N HIS A 151 8.89 -4.23 6.40
CA HIS A 151 8.43 -5.38 7.21
C HIS A 151 7.97 -4.99 8.61
N SER A 152 8.57 -3.95 9.20
CA SER A 152 8.18 -3.39 10.51
C SER A 152 6.75 -2.85 10.56
N ASN A 153 6.17 -2.54 9.40
CA ASN A 153 4.80 -2.01 9.27
C ASN A 153 3.80 -3.09 8.83
N MET A 154 4.25 -4.35 8.77
CA MET A 154 3.39 -5.51 8.55
C MET A 154 2.96 -6.09 9.90
N HIS A 155 1.86 -6.81 9.89
CA HIS A 155 1.34 -7.55 11.03
C HIS A 155 2.39 -8.56 11.53
N ASP A 156 2.39 -8.87 12.82
CA ASP A 156 3.37 -9.76 13.45
C ASP A 156 3.26 -11.23 12.99
N LYS A 157 2.08 -11.63 12.52
CA LYS A 157 1.80 -12.93 11.90
C LYS A 157 1.74 -12.86 10.38
N ALA A 158 2.19 -13.94 9.74
CA ALA A 158 1.97 -14.25 8.34
C ALA A 158 1.41 -15.68 8.18
N LEU A 159 0.89 -15.99 6.99
CA LEU A 159 0.45 -17.34 6.63
C LEU A 159 1.39 -17.96 5.62
N TYR A 160 1.98 -19.10 5.98
CA TYR A 160 2.76 -19.93 5.10
C TYR A 160 1.88 -21.00 4.45
N VAL A 161 1.76 -20.98 3.12
CA VAL A 161 0.84 -21.82 2.35
C VAL A 161 1.62 -22.67 1.36
N THR A 162 1.48 -24.00 1.46
CA THR A 162 2.18 -24.97 0.59
C THR A 162 1.29 -25.59 -0.47
N GLU A 163 -0.02 -25.54 -0.31
CA GLU A 163 -0.98 -26.26 -1.17
C GLU A 163 -1.37 -25.48 -2.45
N HIS A 164 -0.97 -24.21 -2.55
CA HIS A 164 -1.40 -23.30 -3.61
C HIS A 164 -0.24 -22.43 -4.12
N SER A 165 -0.15 -22.29 -5.45
CA SER A 165 0.80 -21.36 -6.07
C SER A 165 0.43 -19.90 -5.78
N LYS A 166 1.41 -19.02 -5.87
CA LYS A 166 1.25 -17.56 -5.70
C LYS A 166 0.14 -17.01 -6.59
N GLU A 167 0.08 -17.44 -7.85
CA GLU A 167 -0.87 -16.96 -8.85
C GLU A 167 -2.31 -17.31 -8.45
N LYS A 168 -2.51 -18.54 -7.97
CA LYS A 168 -3.82 -19.00 -7.48
C LYS A 168 -4.25 -18.22 -6.23
N LEU A 169 -3.34 -18.01 -5.29
CA LEU A 169 -3.60 -17.20 -4.11
C LEU A 169 -3.98 -15.77 -4.49
N ILE A 170 -3.20 -15.11 -5.35
CA ILE A 170 -3.49 -13.75 -5.81
C ILE A 170 -4.85 -13.67 -6.50
N ALA A 171 -5.18 -14.63 -7.38
CA ALA A 171 -6.44 -14.63 -8.10
C ALA A 171 -7.64 -14.73 -7.14
N THR A 172 -7.60 -15.67 -6.20
CA THR A 172 -8.69 -15.88 -5.23
C THR A 172 -8.78 -14.75 -4.21
N LEU A 173 -7.64 -14.29 -3.68
CA LEU A 173 -7.58 -13.15 -2.77
C LEU A 173 -8.18 -11.91 -3.43
N ARG A 174 -7.80 -11.59 -4.68
CA ARG A 174 -8.38 -10.47 -5.44
C ARG A 174 -9.89 -10.60 -5.62
N MET A 175 -10.37 -11.79 -5.96
CA MET A 175 -11.79 -12.05 -6.16
C MET A 175 -12.61 -11.83 -4.87
N ARG A 176 -12.06 -12.24 -3.71
CA ARG A 176 -12.74 -12.17 -2.40
C ARG A 176 -12.25 -11.01 -1.52
N GLN A 177 -11.56 -10.02 -2.10
CA GLN A 177 -10.93 -8.94 -1.34
C GLN A 177 -11.88 -8.25 -0.35
N ASN A 178 -13.07 -7.90 -0.84
CA ASN A 178 -14.06 -7.14 -0.09
C ASN A 178 -14.72 -8.00 1.00
N GLU A 179 -14.78 -9.32 0.81
CA GLU A 179 -15.29 -10.27 1.80
C GLU A 179 -14.33 -10.33 2.99
N TYR A 180 -13.04 -10.59 2.76
CA TYR A 180 -12.03 -10.61 3.82
C TYR A 180 -11.93 -9.28 4.57
N LEU A 181 -12.06 -8.16 3.84
CA LEU A 181 -12.06 -6.84 4.46
C LEU A 181 -13.33 -6.63 5.30
N GLY A 182 -14.50 -7.08 4.84
CA GLY A 182 -15.76 -7.03 5.59
C GLY A 182 -15.71 -7.86 6.88
N ASP A 183 -15.18 -9.08 6.79
CA ASP A 183 -15.00 -9.96 7.95
C ASP A 183 -14.07 -9.34 9.00
N SER A 184 -12.96 -8.75 8.54
CA SER A 184 -11.99 -8.06 9.40
C SER A 184 -12.59 -6.81 10.07
N MET A 185 -13.41 -6.05 9.36
CA MET A 185 -14.06 -4.86 9.94
C MET A 185 -15.21 -5.20 10.92
N GLY A 186 -15.67 -6.46 10.96
CA GLY A 186 -16.79 -6.88 11.80
C GLY A 186 -18.13 -6.27 11.40
N THR A 187 -18.18 -5.58 10.27
CA THR A 187 -19.39 -4.96 9.70
C THR A 187 -19.68 -5.62 8.36
N PRO A 188 -20.81 -6.35 8.21
CA PRO A 188 -21.21 -6.84 6.89
C PRO A 188 -21.53 -5.69 5.92
N ASP A 189 -21.88 -4.51 6.46
CA ASP A 189 -22.23 -3.32 5.70
C ASP A 189 -21.07 -2.33 5.69
N TRP A 190 -20.50 -2.09 4.52
CA TRP A 190 -19.65 -0.94 4.27
C TRP A 190 -20.42 0.36 4.50
N ASN A 191 -19.73 1.39 5.01
CA ASN A 191 -20.34 2.68 5.24
C ASN A 191 -20.53 3.44 3.94
N SER A 192 -21.74 3.94 3.73
CA SER A 192 -22.06 4.92 2.68
C SER A 192 -22.10 6.31 3.30
N MET A 193 -21.18 7.16 2.90
CA MET A 193 -21.03 8.52 3.41
C MET A 193 -21.13 9.54 2.28
N GLU A 194 -21.78 10.66 2.54
CA GLU A 194 -21.87 11.77 1.59
C GLU A 194 -20.84 12.84 1.95
N ILE A 195 -20.03 13.22 0.99
CA ILE A 195 -19.10 14.34 1.08
C ILE A 195 -19.70 15.48 0.26
N ARG A 196 -19.96 16.60 0.93
CA ARG A 196 -20.50 17.81 0.33
C ARG A 196 -19.40 18.85 0.23
N ILE A 197 -19.17 19.34 -0.98
CA ILE A 197 -18.16 20.36 -1.27
C ILE A 197 -18.84 21.72 -1.26
N GLY A 198 -18.53 22.52 -0.25
CA GLY A 198 -18.81 23.95 -0.23
C GLY A 198 -17.56 24.71 -0.65
N ASP A 199 -17.61 25.39 -1.80
CA ASP A 199 -16.57 26.34 -2.21
C ASP A 199 -17.21 27.66 -2.64
N LYS A 200 -16.78 28.75 -2.00
CA LYS A 200 -17.25 30.11 -2.31
C LYS A 200 -16.66 30.64 -3.61
N GLU A 201 -15.53 30.11 -4.04
CA GLU A 201 -14.79 30.54 -5.24
C GLU A 201 -15.12 29.68 -6.48
N GLY A 202 -16.01 28.69 -6.35
CA GLY A 202 -16.53 27.91 -7.48
C GLY A 202 -15.55 26.90 -8.08
N ARG A 203 -14.44 26.56 -7.41
CA ARG A 203 -13.39 25.64 -7.86
C ARG A 203 -13.73 24.18 -7.54
N PHE A 204 -14.99 23.80 -7.66
CA PHE A 204 -15.51 22.47 -7.32
C PHE A 204 -14.79 21.34 -8.04
N SER A 205 -14.42 21.54 -9.31
CA SER A 205 -13.71 20.54 -10.10
C SER A 205 -12.34 20.18 -9.50
N THR A 206 -11.62 21.17 -8.98
CA THR A 206 -10.32 21.00 -8.34
C THR A 206 -10.47 20.32 -6.99
N HIS A 207 -11.44 20.74 -6.16
CA HIS A 207 -11.73 20.07 -4.89
C HIS A 207 -12.17 18.61 -5.08
N ARG A 208 -13.02 18.33 -6.08
CA ARG A 208 -13.38 16.98 -6.49
C ARG A 208 -12.14 16.14 -6.81
N LYS A 209 -11.23 16.65 -7.66
CA LYS A 209 -9.98 15.96 -8.00
C LYS A 209 -9.09 15.70 -6.78
N ARG A 210 -9.03 16.64 -5.83
CA ARG A 210 -8.26 16.49 -4.57
C ARG A 210 -8.84 15.35 -3.73
N ILE A 211 -10.16 15.31 -3.54
CA ILE A 211 -10.83 14.23 -2.80
C ILE A 211 -10.61 12.88 -3.49
N TRP A 212 -10.81 12.79 -4.81
CA TRP A 212 -10.53 11.56 -5.57
C TRP A 212 -9.09 11.09 -5.40
N THR A 213 -8.12 12.02 -5.48
CA THR A 213 -6.70 11.71 -5.32
C THR A 213 -6.39 11.19 -3.91
N ALA A 214 -6.98 11.79 -2.87
CA ALA A 214 -6.82 11.30 -1.50
C ALA A 214 -7.49 9.93 -1.29
N VAL A 215 -8.72 9.74 -1.79
CA VAL A 215 -9.44 8.47 -1.66
C VAL A 215 -8.67 7.31 -2.30
N GLN A 216 -8.17 7.53 -3.52
CA GLN A 216 -7.38 6.53 -4.26
C GLN A 216 -6.00 6.32 -3.64
N GLY A 217 -5.30 7.41 -3.31
CA GLY A 217 -3.94 7.36 -2.79
C GLY A 217 -3.84 6.83 -1.35
N LEU A 218 -4.89 6.97 -0.54
CA LEU A 218 -4.97 6.33 0.78
C LEU A 218 -5.67 4.97 0.74
N GLN A 219 -6.21 4.59 -0.43
CA GLN A 219 -7.02 3.40 -0.63
C GLN A 219 -8.12 3.25 0.44
N VAL A 220 -8.82 4.34 0.76
CA VAL A 220 -9.80 4.38 1.88
C VAL A 220 -11.21 3.98 1.47
N GLY A 221 -11.45 3.71 0.18
CA GLY A 221 -12.75 3.30 -0.33
C GLY A 221 -12.90 3.65 -1.81
N THR A 222 -14.15 3.69 -2.27
CA THR A 222 -14.52 4.00 -3.66
C THR A 222 -15.63 5.02 -3.67
N ILE A 223 -15.52 6.03 -4.55
CA ILE A 223 -16.62 6.95 -4.82
C ILE A 223 -17.54 6.31 -5.87
N LEU A 224 -18.80 6.10 -5.53
CA LEU A 224 -19.78 5.40 -6.40
C LEU A 224 -20.71 6.36 -7.13
N GLU A 225 -21.02 7.51 -6.53
CA GLU A 225 -21.92 8.49 -7.10
C GLU A 225 -21.35 9.90 -6.92
N GLU A 226 -21.64 10.75 -7.90
CA GLU A 226 -21.35 12.18 -7.83
C GLU A 226 -22.44 12.99 -8.52
N GLY A 227 -22.68 14.21 -8.05
CA GLY A 227 -23.70 15.05 -8.66
C GLY A 227 -23.88 16.39 -7.98
N TRP A 228 -24.66 17.24 -8.65
CA TRP A 228 -25.11 18.51 -8.09
C TRP A 228 -26.39 18.31 -7.30
N GLN A 229 -26.44 18.90 -6.12
CA GLN A 229 -27.64 18.95 -5.30
C GLN A 229 -27.92 20.39 -4.87
N ARG A 230 -29.19 20.77 -4.91
CA ARG A 230 -29.66 22.06 -4.38
C ARG A 230 -29.96 21.92 -2.91
N GLU A 231 -29.33 22.77 -2.10
CA GLU A 231 -29.56 22.80 -0.65
C GLU A 231 -30.03 24.18 -0.21
N TYR A 232 -30.97 24.17 0.74
CA TYR A 232 -31.41 25.39 1.42
C TYR A 232 -30.43 25.71 2.55
N THR A 233 -29.78 26.85 2.45
CA THR A 233 -28.97 27.40 3.54
C THR A 233 -29.87 27.89 4.68
N LEU A 234 -29.28 28.11 5.87
CA LEU A 234 -29.96 28.63 7.07
C LEU A 234 -30.77 29.94 6.86
N MET A 235 -30.50 30.68 5.77
CA MET A 235 -31.21 31.92 5.41
C MET A 235 -32.24 31.72 4.27
N GLY A 236 -32.59 30.48 3.92
CA GLY A 236 -33.54 30.17 2.84
C GLY A 236 -32.99 30.39 1.43
N ARG A 237 -31.69 30.69 1.27
CA ARG A 237 -31.03 30.77 -0.04
C ARG A 237 -30.72 29.37 -0.53
N VAL A 238 -31.01 29.09 -1.80
CA VAL A 238 -30.60 27.86 -2.48
C VAL A 238 -29.13 27.99 -2.88
N ALA A 239 -28.30 27.05 -2.46
CA ALA A 239 -26.93 26.89 -2.92
C ALA A 239 -26.79 25.57 -3.67
N ASP A 240 -26.05 25.59 -4.79
CA ASP A 240 -25.64 24.37 -5.46
C ASP A 240 -24.42 23.80 -4.73
N VAL A 241 -24.55 22.56 -4.26
CA VAL A 241 -23.51 21.82 -3.56
C VAL A 241 -23.14 20.62 -4.42
N TYR A 242 -21.84 20.38 -4.56
CA TYR A 242 -21.37 19.18 -5.24
C TYR A 242 -21.22 18.05 -4.23
N LEU A 243 -21.88 16.93 -4.50
CA LEU A 243 -21.94 15.76 -3.62
C LEU A 243 -21.14 14.61 -4.21
N LEU A 244 -20.41 13.91 -3.35
CA LEU A 244 -19.74 12.64 -3.63
C LEU A 244 -20.25 11.59 -2.63
N LYS A 245 -20.65 10.40 -3.09
CA LYS A 245 -20.93 9.27 -2.19
C LYS A 245 -19.72 8.34 -2.12
N LEU A 246 -19.08 8.34 -0.96
CA LEU A 246 -17.97 7.45 -0.61
C LEU A 246 -18.52 6.17 0.02
N PHE A 247 -18.14 5.03 -0.57
CA PHE A 247 -18.35 3.72 0.00
C PHE A 247 -17.02 3.24 0.60
N THR A 248 -17.00 3.01 1.91
CA THR A 248 -15.77 2.81 2.67
C THR A 248 -15.96 1.82 3.82
N PRO A 249 -14.95 0.99 4.14
CA PRO A 249 -14.97 0.21 5.37
C PRO A 249 -14.80 1.10 6.61
N LEU A 250 -14.25 2.31 6.47
CA LEU A 250 -13.86 3.14 7.60
C LEU A 250 -15.06 3.76 8.32
N ASP A 251 -14.90 4.01 9.61
CA ASP A 251 -15.83 4.83 10.40
C ASP A 251 -15.82 6.32 9.96
N GLU A 252 -16.87 7.04 10.37
CA GLU A 252 -17.05 8.44 10.03
C GLU A 252 -15.94 9.36 10.55
N GLU A 253 -15.29 8.98 11.65
CA GLU A 253 -14.25 9.77 12.27
C GLU A 253 -12.98 9.75 11.41
N SER A 254 -12.56 8.55 11.01
CA SER A 254 -11.45 8.28 10.11
C SER A 254 -11.61 9.04 8.79
N VAL A 255 -12.81 9.01 8.21
CA VAL A 255 -13.12 9.73 6.98
C VAL A 255 -13.07 11.25 7.19
N LYS A 256 -13.67 11.77 8.26
CA LYS A 256 -13.61 13.20 8.57
C LYS A 256 -12.17 13.67 8.82
N GLY A 257 -11.31 12.78 9.32
CA GLY A 257 -9.85 12.95 9.44
C GLY A 257 -9.21 13.51 8.19
N PHE A 258 -9.15 12.72 7.12
CA PHE A 258 -8.45 13.13 5.91
C PHE A 258 -9.16 14.28 5.18
N LEU A 259 -10.50 14.32 5.21
CA LEU A 259 -11.26 15.43 4.60
C LEU A 259 -10.89 16.76 5.23
N SER A 260 -10.67 16.78 6.54
CA SER A 260 -10.25 18.01 7.20
C SER A 260 -8.86 18.46 6.79
N GLY A 261 -7.96 17.54 6.43
CA GLY A 261 -6.67 17.87 5.82
C GLY A 261 -6.81 18.50 4.42
N LEU A 262 -7.87 18.16 3.69
CA LEU A 262 -8.16 18.73 2.37
C LEU A 262 -8.84 20.11 2.42
N GLU A 263 -9.43 20.48 3.55
CA GLU A 263 -10.00 21.83 3.74
C GLU A 263 -8.91 22.93 3.69
N TYR A 264 -7.66 22.58 3.96
CA TYR A 264 -6.53 23.52 4.02
C TYR A 264 -5.51 23.26 2.89
N ASP A 265 -4.81 24.32 2.50
CA ASP A 265 -3.67 24.27 1.58
C ASP A 265 -2.32 24.18 2.33
N GLY A 266 -1.21 24.22 1.59
CA GLY A 266 0.14 24.17 2.17
C GLY A 266 0.53 25.40 2.99
N ALA A 267 -0.18 26.53 2.86
CA ALA A 267 0.05 27.74 3.62
C ALA A 267 -0.81 27.82 4.90
N GLY A 268 -1.72 26.85 5.09
CA GLY A 268 -2.69 26.87 6.19
C GLY A 268 -3.92 27.72 5.90
N GLU A 269 -4.11 28.18 4.65
CA GLU A 269 -5.33 28.84 4.23
C GLU A 269 -6.44 27.81 4.03
N ARG A 270 -7.64 28.12 4.53
CA ARG A 270 -8.82 27.28 4.31
C ARG A 270 -9.36 27.52 2.91
N VAL A 271 -9.27 26.51 2.04
CA VAL A 271 -9.62 26.59 0.62
C VAL A 271 -10.96 25.95 0.27
N ALA A 272 -11.52 25.11 1.15
CA ALA A 272 -12.86 24.53 0.98
C ALA A 272 -13.55 24.22 2.31
N ASP A 273 -14.86 24.10 2.27
CA ASP A 273 -15.69 23.51 3.32
C ASP A 273 -16.10 22.10 2.88
N LEU A 274 -15.58 21.08 3.56
CA LEU A 274 -15.84 19.68 3.20
C LEU A 274 -16.68 19.03 4.30
N ASP A 275 -17.98 18.97 4.05
CA ASP A 275 -18.93 18.42 4.99
C ASP A 275 -19.12 16.93 4.79
N LEU A 276 -19.02 16.15 5.87
CA LEU A 276 -19.26 14.72 5.87
C LEU A 276 -20.63 14.45 6.46
N TYR A 277 -21.43 13.62 5.79
CA TYR A 277 -22.70 13.12 6.29
C TYR A 277 -22.68 11.59 6.33
N PHE A 278 -23.17 11.04 7.43
CA PHE A 278 -23.36 9.61 7.61
C PHE A 278 -24.74 9.34 8.19
N LYS A 279 -25.49 8.41 7.59
CA LYS A 279 -26.88 8.08 7.97
C LYS A 279 -27.77 9.32 8.13
N GLY A 280 -27.64 10.27 7.20
CA GLY A 280 -28.41 11.53 7.16
C GLY A 280 -27.99 12.59 8.19
N LYS A 281 -26.95 12.35 8.99
CA LYS A 281 -26.44 13.28 10.00
C LYS A 281 -25.09 13.87 9.59
N LYS A 282 -24.94 15.18 9.74
CA LYS A 282 -23.66 15.87 9.54
C LYS A 282 -22.69 15.50 10.67
N ILE A 283 -21.50 15.02 10.32
CA ILE A 283 -20.44 14.65 11.24
C ILE A 283 -19.59 15.88 11.53
N SER A 284 -19.57 16.32 12.79
CA SER A 284 -18.95 17.58 13.18
C SER A 284 -17.59 17.36 13.84
N TRP A 285 -16.73 18.38 13.73
CA TRP A 285 -15.47 18.43 14.48
C TRP A 285 -15.64 18.40 16.00
N LYS A 286 -16.79 18.85 16.53
CA LYS A 286 -17.03 18.91 17.98
C LYS A 286 -17.21 17.51 18.59
N ASP A 287 -17.55 16.54 17.77
CA ASP A 287 -17.80 15.16 18.19
C ASP A 287 -16.48 14.36 18.33
N ARG A 288 -15.34 14.90 17.84
CA ARG A 288 -14.00 14.25 17.83
C ARG A 288 -13.15 14.48 19.10
N GLY A 289 -13.75 14.93 20.19
CA GLY A 289 -13.02 15.14 21.45
C GLY A 289 -12.14 16.39 21.45
N LYS A 290 -12.36 17.27 22.43
CA LYS A 290 -11.44 18.36 22.76
C LYS A 290 -10.21 17.76 23.46
N GLU A 291 -9.25 17.24 22.71
CA GLU A 291 -7.94 16.90 23.26
C GLU A 291 -6.89 17.87 22.70
N GLY A 292 -6.27 18.66 23.58
CA GLY A 292 -5.06 19.41 23.27
C GLY A 292 -5.16 20.93 23.08
N GLY A 293 -6.34 21.53 23.10
CA GLY A 293 -6.49 23.00 23.03
C GLY A 293 -6.12 23.64 21.67
N LEU A 294 -5.88 22.83 20.64
CA LEU A 294 -5.55 23.28 19.29
C LEU A 294 -6.75 23.91 18.59
N SER A 295 -6.48 24.91 17.75
CA SER A 295 -7.43 25.53 16.83
C SER A 295 -7.82 24.58 15.70
N LYS A 296 -8.96 24.86 15.04
CA LYS A 296 -9.39 24.09 13.85
C LYS A 296 -8.37 24.11 12.71
N ALA A 297 -7.63 25.20 12.57
CA ALA A 297 -6.61 25.34 11.54
C ALA A 297 -5.41 24.44 11.85
N GLU A 298 -4.96 24.42 13.11
CA GLU A 298 -3.87 23.54 13.55
C GLU A 298 -4.23 22.06 13.39
N LEU A 299 -5.45 21.68 13.78
CA LEU A 299 -5.95 20.32 13.58
C LEU A 299 -6.06 19.95 12.10
N GLY A 300 -6.54 20.88 11.26
CA GLY A 300 -6.60 20.69 9.82
C GLY A 300 -5.21 20.51 9.20
N MET A 301 -4.22 21.30 9.62
CA MET A 301 -2.85 21.19 9.14
C MET A 301 -2.14 19.92 9.62
N ALA A 302 -2.38 19.49 10.86
CA ALA A 302 -1.90 18.21 11.36
C ALA A 302 -2.50 17.04 10.55
N ALA A 303 -3.81 17.06 10.32
CA ALA A 303 -4.48 16.07 9.48
C ALA A 303 -3.95 16.08 8.04
N ARG A 304 -3.68 17.26 7.48
CA ARG A 304 -3.09 17.40 6.15
C ARG A 304 -1.70 16.79 6.08
N LYS A 305 -0.82 17.09 7.03
CA LYS A 305 0.53 16.52 7.09
C LYS A 305 0.47 15.00 7.14
N SER A 306 -0.29 14.45 8.09
CA SER A 306 -0.48 13.00 8.24
C SER A 306 -1.06 12.35 6.98
N MET A 307 -2.02 13.01 6.32
CA MET A 307 -2.58 12.54 5.06
C MET A 307 -1.53 12.48 3.94
N LEU A 308 -0.76 13.55 3.75
CA LEU A 308 0.24 13.64 2.68
C LEU A 308 1.39 12.63 2.85
N GLU A 309 1.82 12.38 4.09
CA GLU A 309 2.86 11.38 4.42
C GLU A 309 2.47 9.95 4.03
N ARG A 310 1.17 9.68 3.94
CA ARG A 310 0.61 8.36 3.60
C ARG A 310 0.25 8.21 2.13
N LEU A 311 0.32 9.27 1.33
CA LEU A 311 0.08 9.20 -0.11
C LEU A 311 1.27 8.59 -0.83
N ASP A 312 1.00 7.75 -1.83
CA ASP A 312 2.04 7.32 -2.77
C ASP A 312 2.61 8.51 -3.56
N LYS A 313 3.82 8.34 -4.11
CA LYS A 313 4.53 9.40 -4.85
C LYS A 313 3.70 10.02 -5.98
N PHE A 314 2.91 9.23 -6.70
CA PHE A 314 2.07 9.71 -7.80
C PHE A 314 0.91 10.55 -7.26
N SER A 315 0.19 10.04 -6.26
CA SER A 315 -0.92 10.77 -5.61
C SER A 315 -0.45 12.05 -4.90
N LEU A 316 0.71 12.01 -4.24
CA LEU A 316 1.33 13.17 -3.60
C LEU A 316 1.68 14.26 -4.63
N SER A 317 2.37 13.87 -5.71
CA SER A 317 2.72 14.79 -6.80
C SER A 317 1.48 15.40 -7.45
N LYS A 318 0.44 14.59 -7.65
CA LYS A 318 -0.85 15.06 -8.17
C LYS A 318 -1.55 16.01 -7.20
N MET A 319 -1.52 15.72 -5.90
CA MET A 319 -2.08 16.59 -4.87
C MET A 319 -1.40 17.97 -4.88
N HIS A 320 -0.07 18.02 -4.94
CA HIS A 320 0.67 19.28 -5.02
C HIS A 320 0.29 20.10 -6.26
N ARG A 321 0.16 19.45 -7.43
CA ARG A 321 -0.30 20.12 -8.65
C ARG A 321 -1.70 20.73 -8.49
N LEU A 322 -2.62 19.99 -7.88
CA LEU A 322 -3.98 20.48 -7.62
C LEU A 322 -4.00 21.64 -6.61
N ASP A 323 -3.11 21.64 -5.62
CA ASP A 323 -2.97 22.75 -4.69
C ASP A 323 -2.42 24.01 -5.38
N GLU A 324 -1.49 23.87 -6.33
CA GLU A 324 -1.02 25.01 -7.15
C GLU A 324 -2.12 25.53 -8.10
N GLU A 325 -2.94 24.65 -8.69
CA GLU A 325 -4.11 25.07 -9.49
C GLU A 325 -5.10 25.93 -8.67
N LEU A 326 -5.29 25.62 -7.38
CA LEU A 326 -6.14 26.44 -6.50
C LEU A 326 -5.60 27.86 -6.31
N LYS A 327 -4.27 28.02 -6.29
CA LYS A 327 -3.61 29.34 -6.11
C LYS A 327 -3.69 30.21 -7.36
N LEU A 328 -3.60 29.60 -8.55
CA LEU A 328 -3.62 30.31 -9.84
C LEU A 328 -5.00 30.85 -10.21
N THR A 329 -6.05 30.36 -9.55
CA THR A 329 -7.45 30.74 -9.82
C THR A 329 -7.94 31.84 -8.86
N LYS A 330 -7.01 32.55 -8.18
CA LYS A 330 -7.31 33.68 -7.27
C LYS A 330 -7.60 34.98 -8.02
#